data_AF-A0A946YH06-F1
#
_entry.id   AF-A0A946YH06-F1
#
_cell.length_a   1.000
_cell.length_b   1.000
_cell.length_c   1.000
_cell.angle_alpha   90.00
_cell.angle_beta   90.00
_cell.angle_gamma   90.00
#
_symmetry.space_group_name_H-M   'P 1'
#
loop_
_entity.id
_entity.type
_entity.pdbx_description
1 polymer ?
#
loop_
_entity_poly.entity_id
_entity_poly.type
_entity_poly.pdbx_seq_one_letter_code
_entity_poly.pdbx_strand_id
1 'polypeptide(L)'
;MSPGRPIEFDFGFALEAAMHEFWHSGYEATSLQNLLKSMGLSKSSFYQTFSSKEKLFHQCLKHYQEQMVAKLEKDLSNSKSGIVFIKQAFSDIADEAKKENEKKRLFSN
;
A
#
# COMPACT_ATOMS: atom_id res chain seq x y z
N MET A 1 -20.63 -13.27 31.39
CA MET A 1 -19.58 -13.50 30.38
C MET A 1 -19.19 -12.14 29.81
N SER A 2 -18.02 -11.62 30.14
CA SER A 2 -17.56 -10.33 29.59
C SER A 2 -17.04 -10.57 28.16
N PRO A 3 -17.50 -9.84 27.13
CA PRO A 3 -16.93 -9.97 25.80
C PRO A 3 -15.45 -9.60 25.87
N GLY A 4 -14.58 -10.50 25.41
CA GLY A 4 -13.14 -10.29 25.36
C GLY A 4 -12.82 -8.96 24.67
N ARG A 5 -11.88 -8.21 25.24
CA ARG A 5 -11.45 -6.90 24.73
C ARG A 5 -11.21 -7.00 23.21
N PRO A 6 -11.87 -6.19 22.38
CA PRO A 6 -11.60 -6.18 20.95
C PRO A 6 -10.11 -5.91 20.74
N ILE A 7 -9.45 -6.73 19.94
CA ILE A 7 -8.11 -6.43 19.46
C ILE A 7 -8.29 -5.24 18.50
N GLU A 8 -7.92 -4.04 18.93
CA GLU A 8 -7.74 -2.91 18.02
C GLU A 8 -6.64 -3.29 17.05
N PHE A 9 -6.95 -3.26 15.75
CA PHE A 9 -5.95 -3.46 14.70
C PHE A 9 -5.49 -2.09 14.19
N ASP A 10 -4.24 -2.01 13.73
CA ASP A 10 -3.74 -0.82 13.06
C ASP A 10 -4.30 -0.77 11.63
N PHE A 11 -5.20 0.19 11.41
CA PHE A 11 -5.85 0.39 10.12
C PHE A 11 -4.86 0.75 9.02
N GLY A 12 -3.86 1.60 9.30
CA GLY A 12 -2.87 2.02 8.33
C GLY A 12 -2.02 0.85 7.88
N PHE A 13 -1.52 0.06 8.83
CA PHE A 13 -0.77 -1.15 8.54
C PHE A 13 -1.58 -2.17 7.72
N ALA A 14 -2.85 -2.39 8.08
CA ALA A 14 -3.71 -3.30 7.35
C ALA A 14 -3.97 -2.82 5.91
N LEU A 15 -4.16 -1.51 5.71
CA LEU A 15 -4.38 -0.94 4.38
C LEU A 15 -3.11 -1.03 3.51
N GLU A 16 -1.94 -0.75 4.08
CA GLU A 16 -0.65 -0.93 3.39
C GLU A 16 -0.40 -2.39 3.02
N ALA A 17 -0.64 -3.33 3.94
CA ALA A 17 -0.48 -4.75 3.68
C ALA A 17 -1.39 -5.24 2.53
N ALA A 18 -2.64 -4.79 2.50
CA ALA A 18 -3.57 -5.09 1.41
C ALA A 18 -3.10 -4.49 0.08
N MET A 19 -2.62 -3.24 0.09
CA MET A 19 -2.07 -2.56 -1.08
C MET A 19 -0.90 -3.33 -1.68
N HIS A 20 0.03 -3.80 -0.84
CA HIS A 20 1.15 -4.64 -1.27
C HIS A 20 0.71 -5.98 -1.85
N GLU A 21 -0.28 -6.64 -1.26
CA GLU A 21 -0.83 -7.89 -1.80
C GLU A 21 -1.45 -7.67 -3.19
N PHE A 22 -2.19 -6.57 -3.38
CA PHE A 22 -2.74 -6.23 -4.70
C PHE A 22 -1.67 -5.90 -5.74
N TRP A 23 -0.59 -5.23 -5.36
CA TRP A 23 0.53 -4.97 -6.28
C TRP A 23 1.28 -6.25 -6.66
N HIS A 24 1.43 -7.17 -5.71
CA HIS A 24 2.14 -8.42 -5.95
C HIS A 24 1.34 -9.38 -6.84
N SER A 25 0.09 -9.64 -6.45
CA SER A 25 -0.75 -10.68 -7.07
C SER A 25 -1.66 -10.14 -8.17
N GLY A 26 -1.92 -8.83 -8.20
CA GLY A 26 -2.93 -8.21 -9.06
C GLY A 26 -4.35 -8.35 -8.49
N TYR A 27 -5.23 -7.41 -8.82
CA TYR A 27 -6.58 -7.34 -8.25
C TYR A 27 -7.34 -8.67 -8.38
N GLU A 28 -7.43 -9.26 -9.57
CA GLU A 28 -8.23 -10.48 -9.79
C GLU A 28 -7.70 -11.69 -9.03
N ALA A 29 -6.38 -11.92 -9.05
CA ALA A 29 -5.79 -13.10 -8.42
C ALA A 29 -5.71 -13.02 -6.88
N THR A 30 -5.81 -11.82 -6.29
CA THR A 30 -5.86 -11.67 -4.83
C THR A 30 -7.19 -12.20 -4.27
N SER A 31 -7.12 -13.30 -3.52
CA SER A 31 -8.29 -13.87 -2.84
C SER A 31 -8.60 -13.15 -1.53
N LEU A 32 -9.83 -13.31 -1.00
CA LEU A 32 -10.15 -12.84 0.35
C LEU A 32 -9.23 -13.45 1.42
N GLN A 33 -8.83 -14.72 1.27
CA GLN A 33 -7.93 -15.37 2.23
C GLN A 33 -6.52 -14.76 2.21
N ASN A 34 -6.01 -14.38 1.03
CA ASN A 34 -4.74 -13.66 0.92
C ASN A 34 -4.80 -12.33 1.68
N LEU A 35 -5.89 -11.57 1.51
CA LEU A 35 -6.11 -10.30 2.19
C LEU A 35 -6.20 -10.48 3.71
N LEU A 36 -7.02 -11.41 4.19
CA LEU A 36 -7.14 -11.66 5.63
C LEU A 36 -5.79 -12.04 6.26
N LYS A 37 -5.00 -12.86 5.56
CA LYS A 37 -3.67 -13.28 6.03
C LYS A 37 -2.68 -12.13 6.04
N SER A 38 -2.58 -11.35 4.97
CA SER A 38 -1.64 -10.22 4.87
C SER A 38 -1.97 -9.11 5.86
N MET A 39 -3.26 -8.81 6.04
CA MET A 39 -3.74 -7.76 6.93
C MET A 39 -3.78 -8.18 8.42
N GLY A 40 -3.63 -9.49 8.71
CA GLY A 40 -3.77 -10.01 10.07
C GLY A 40 -5.20 -9.89 10.62
N LEU A 41 -6.22 -9.95 9.76
CA LEU A 41 -7.62 -9.71 10.13
C LEU A 41 -8.47 -10.98 10.10
N SER A 42 -9.47 -11.01 10.96
CA SER A 42 -10.58 -11.96 10.84
C SER A 42 -11.51 -11.57 9.68
N LYS A 43 -12.23 -12.55 9.12
CA LYS A 43 -13.26 -12.29 8.09
C LYS A 43 -14.32 -11.29 8.59
N SER A 44 -14.73 -11.39 9.85
CA SER A 44 -15.72 -10.48 10.44
C SER A 44 -15.21 -9.04 10.49
N SER A 45 -13.99 -8.84 11.01
CA SER A 45 -13.34 -7.52 11.08
C SER A 45 -13.20 -6.90 9.70
N PHE A 46 -12.78 -7.68 8.70
CA PHE A 46 -12.67 -7.20 7.32
C PHE A 46 -13.99 -6.64 6.78
N TYR A 47 -15.09 -7.39 6.91
CA TYR A 47 -16.37 -6.94 6.37
C TYR A 47 -16.95 -5.76 7.14
N GLN A 48 -16.72 -5.68 8.46
CA GLN A 48 -17.10 -4.52 9.27
C GLN A 48 -16.34 -3.26 8.87
N THR A 49 -15.05 -3.37 8.55
CA THR A 49 -14.20 -2.22 8.23
C THR A 49 -14.27 -1.81 6.76
N PHE A 50 -14.08 -2.76 5.83
CA PHE A 50 -13.86 -2.47 4.41
C PHE A 50 -15.05 -2.80 3.51
N SER A 51 -16.04 -3.55 4.03
CA SER A 51 -17.24 -4.03 3.32
C SER A 51 -17.02 -4.98 2.13
N SER A 52 -16.01 -4.77 1.27
CA SER A 52 -15.71 -5.64 0.13
C SER A 52 -14.26 -5.51 -0.34
N LYS A 53 -13.77 -6.50 -1.09
CA LYS A 53 -12.45 -6.46 -1.77
C LYS A 53 -12.33 -5.25 -2.70
N GLU A 54 -13.38 -4.94 -3.44
CA GLU A 54 -13.43 -3.78 -4.34
C GLU A 54 -13.30 -2.46 -3.56
N LYS A 55 -14.05 -2.29 -2.48
CA LYS A 55 -13.96 -1.08 -1.63
C LYS A 55 -12.60 -0.95 -0.95
N LEU A 56 -12.03 -2.07 -0.49
CA LEU A 56 -10.66 -2.09 0.03
C LEU A 56 -9.65 -1.66 -1.05
N PHE A 57 -9.77 -2.18 -2.27
CA PHE A 57 -8.87 -1.83 -3.37
C PHE A 57 -8.92 -0.33 -3.69
N HIS A 58 -10.11 0.27 -3.78
CA HIS A 58 -10.25 1.71 -3.95
C HIS A 58 -9.61 2.51 -2.80
N GLN A 59 -9.75 2.05 -1.56
CA GLN A 59 -9.08 2.68 -0.42
C GLN A 59 -7.56 2.58 -0.52
N CYS A 60 -7.02 1.44 -0.98
CA CYS A 60 -5.59 1.27 -1.21
C CYS A 60 -5.07 2.26 -2.28
N LEU A 61 -5.80 2.39 -3.41
CA LEU A 61 -5.43 3.33 -4.47
C LEU A 61 -5.46 4.78 -3.99
N LYS A 62 -6.51 5.15 -3.25
CA LYS A 62 -6.62 6.49 -2.67
C LYS A 62 -5.49 6.77 -1.69
N HIS A 63 -5.18 5.80 -0.81
CA HIS A 63 -4.10 5.92 0.15
C HIS A 63 -2.73 6.10 -0.55
N TYR A 64 -2.45 5.29 -1.58
CA TYR A 64 -1.26 5.46 -2.41
C TYR A 64 -1.17 6.85 -3.03
N GLN A 65 -2.28 7.33 -3.61
CA GLN A 65 -2.34 8.67 -4.21
C GLN A 65 -2.02 9.76 -3.18
N GLU A 66 -2.63 9.69 -1.99
CA GLU A 66 -2.40 10.66 -0.91
C GLU A 66 -0.95 10.64 -0.44
N GLN A 67 -0.34 9.45 -0.25
CA GLN A 67 1.07 9.34 0.09
C GLN A 67 1.99 9.92 -0.99
N MET A 68 1.72 9.61 -2.26
CA MET A 68 2.49 10.14 -3.40
C MET A 68 2.41 11.67 -3.48
N VAL A 69 1.21 12.24 -3.37
CA VAL A 69 1.01 13.69 -3.42
C VAL A 69 1.73 14.36 -2.27
N ALA A 70 1.59 13.84 -1.04
CA ALA A 70 2.27 14.39 0.13
C ALA A 70 3.81 14.35 -0.02
N LYS A 71 4.36 13.28 -0.60
CA LYS A 71 5.80 13.21 -0.92
C LYS A 71 6.18 14.29 -1.94
N LEU A 72 5.45 14.40 -3.05
CA LEU A 72 5.74 15.38 -4.10
C LEU A 72 5.63 16.83 -3.60
N GLU A 73 4.63 17.14 -2.78
CA GLU A 73 4.47 18.47 -2.17
C GLU A 73 5.63 18.81 -1.24
N LYS A 74 6.08 17.85 -0.44
CA LYS A 74 7.25 17.99 0.43
C LYS A 74 8.52 18.20 -0.38
N ASP A 75 8.74 17.39 -1.42
CA ASP A 75 9.92 17.46 -2.28
C ASP A 75 9.96 18.78 -3.07
N LEU A 76 8.81 19.24 -3.56
CA LEU A 76 8.68 20.52 -4.24
C LEU A 76 8.98 21.69 -3.30
N SER A 77 8.44 21.66 -2.08
CA SER A 77 8.66 22.71 -1.07
C SER A 77 10.11 22.82 -0.63
N ASN A 78 10.86 21.71 -0.67
CA ASN A 78 12.28 21.66 -0.34
C ASN A 78 13.20 21.92 -1.55
N SER A 79 12.65 21.98 -2.76
CA SER A 79 13.44 22.18 -3.97
C SER A 79 13.78 23.65 -4.20
N LYS A 80 14.99 23.89 -4.69
CA LYS A 80 15.45 25.24 -5.09
C LYS A 80 14.85 25.71 -6.41
N SER A 81 14.27 24.80 -7.21
CA SER A 81 13.72 25.11 -8.54
C SER A 81 12.75 24.04 -9.03
N GLY A 82 11.68 24.45 -9.72
CA GLY A 82 10.70 23.52 -10.28
C GLY A 82 11.29 22.51 -11.27
N ILE A 83 12.23 22.92 -12.12
CA ILE A 83 12.86 21.98 -13.08
C ILE A 83 13.78 20.96 -12.38
N VAL A 84 14.44 21.37 -11.29
CA VAL A 84 15.28 20.46 -10.48
C VAL A 84 14.40 19.43 -9.79
N PHE A 85 13.25 19.88 -9.24
CA PHE A 85 12.26 18.99 -8.64
C PHE A 85 11.74 17.95 -9.65
N ILE A 86 11.30 18.37 -10.84
CA ILE A 86 10.78 17.45 -11.85
C ILE A 86 11.83 16.40 -12.23
N LYS A 87 13.08 16.81 -12.46
CA LYS A 87 14.18 15.87 -12.77
C LYS A 87 14.44 14.88 -11.64
N GLN A 88 14.39 15.34 -10.39
CA GLN A 88 14.60 14.48 -9.24
C GLN A 88 13.45 13.48 -9.09
N ALA A 89 12.19 13.92 -9.21
CA ALA A 89 11.02 13.04 -9.12
C ALA A 89 11.08 11.89 -10.14
N PHE A 90 11.46 12.16 -11.40
CA PHE A 90 11.66 11.10 -12.39
C PHE A 90 12.84 10.18 -12.05
N SER A 91 13.91 10.72 -11.49
CA SER A 91 15.08 9.94 -11.11
C SER A 91 14.77 8.99 -9.95
N ASP A 92 14.04 9.46 -8.93
CA ASP A 92 13.59 8.66 -7.79
C ASP A 92 12.75 7.47 -8.24
N ILE A 93 11.76 7.70 -9.11
CA ILE A 93 10.90 6.65 -9.67
C ILE A 93 11.73 5.61 -10.44
N ALA A 94 12.70 6.06 -11.24
CA ALA A 94 13.57 5.16 -12.00
C ALA A 94 14.45 4.30 -11.07
N ASP A 95 14.91 4.86 -9.96
CA ASP A 95 15.75 4.15 -8.99
C ASP A 95 14.94 3.16 -8.14
N GLU A 96 13.70 3.49 -7.77
CA GLU A 96 12.78 2.56 -7.11
C GLU A 96 12.47 1.35 -8.01
N ALA A 97 12.17 1.58 -9.28
CA ALA A 97 11.90 0.52 -10.25
C ALA A 97 13.11 -0.41 -10.47
N LYS A 98 14.34 0.11 -10.44
CA LYS A 98 15.55 -0.72 -10.51
C LYS A 98 15.71 -1.61 -9.27
N LYS A 99 15.55 -1.03 -8.07
CA LYS A 99 15.67 -1.75 -6.79
C LYS A 99 14.65 -2.89 -6.68
N GLU A 100 13.42 -2.68 -7.14
CA GLU A 100 12.40 -3.73 -7.13
C GLU A 100 12.74 -4.89 -8.08
N ASN A 101 13.26 -4.58 -9.28
CA ASN A 101 13.73 -5.59 -10.22
C ASN A 101 14.92 -6.39 -9.70
N GLU A 102 15.86 -5.74 -9.02
CA GLU A 102 17.01 -6.41 -8.37
C GLU A 102 16.55 -7.35 -7.25
N LYS A 103 15.61 -6.92 -6.40
CA LYS A 103 15.02 -7.78 -5.38
C LYS A 103 14.35 -9.01 -6.00
N LYS A 104 13.50 -8.85 -7.02
CA LYS A 104 12.84 -9.98 -7.70
C LYS A 104 13.84 -10.99 -8.27
N ARG A 105 14.98 -10.52 -8.81
CA ARG A 105 16.07 -11.37 -9.31
C ARG A 105 16.77 -12.18 -8.21
N LEU A 106 17.02 -11.57 -7.04
CA LEU A 106 17.71 -12.23 -5.92
C LEU A 106 16.86 -13.33 -5.26
N PHE A 107 15.53 -13.22 -5.32
CA PHE A 107 14.60 -14.22 -4.74
C PHE A 107 14.06 -15.23 -5.76
N SER A 108 14.60 -15.23 -7.00
CA SER A 108 14.19 -16.15 -8.08
C SER A 108 15.29 -17.17 -8.45
N ASN A 109 16.33 -17.34 -7.63
CA ASN A 109 17.38 -18.36 -7.78
C ASN A 109 17.32 -19.39 -6.66
#